data_AF-D7FSV4-F1
#
_entry.id   AF-D7FSV4-F1
#
_cell.length_a   1.000
_cell.length_b   1.000
_cell.length_c   1.000
_cell.angle_alpha   90.00
_cell.angle_beta   90.00
_cell.angle_gamma   90.00
#
_symmetry.space_group_name_H-M   'P 1'
#
loop_
_entity.id
_entity.type
_entity.pdbx_description
1 polymer ?
#
loop_
_entity_poly.entity_id
_entity_poly.type
_entity_poly.pdbx_seq_one_letter_code
_entity_poly.pdbx_strand_id
1 'polypeptide(L)'
;MVVNGEEGTNKRPHSPPALDGDEVVVEVRKGKEAAAASTTTAPGSTTDDMEDEGQEGVDSSSSIPERYIVGCGGDVAEAGRRWKATVEWRKENKVDEILETPQPHFHECRQVFPVFLHGRSRKGMPVLWERIGKVDLVKANELELPLSVLTPNYVFLNECVWRLILDKGENDNDDAQFITVEDVAGVRPWHLTPKVLSVLRALTGTMKAHYVERCHKSYIINAPRAFTALWRVVSAMLDARTRAKISILGTNYLEEMKEEIDISQIPPEYGGSSGRAIDDSDDERKIQALVARLNLAAEGQGIPQKAAGDGGKPADPTGKSQGGS
;
A
#
# COMPACT_ATOMS: atom_id res chain seq x y z
N MET A 1 -1.11 -41.31 -67.33
CA MET A 1 0.14 -40.67 -66.86
C MET A 1 0.16 -40.78 -65.34
N VAL A 2 1.36 -40.93 -64.80
CA VAL A 2 1.74 -41.64 -63.57
C VAL A 2 1.38 -40.88 -62.26
N VAL A 3 1.42 -41.62 -61.15
CA VAL A 3 1.77 -41.32 -59.72
C VAL A 3 0.72 -40.84 -58.70
N ASN A 4 0.37 -41.79 -57.80
CA ASN A 4 0.50 -41.83 -56.33
C ASN A 4 0.20 -40.60 -55.45
N GLY A 5 -0.76 -40.80 -54.53
CA GLY A 5 -0.52 -41.11 -53.10
C GLY A 5 -0.19 -39.95 -52.15
N GLU A 6 -0.92 -39.87 -51.03
CA GLU A 6 -0.31 -39.70 -49.69
C GLU A 6 -1.32 -39.88 -48.53
N GLU A 7 -0.82 -40.49 -47.46
CA GLU A 7 -1.44 -40.83 -46.19
C GLU A 7 -1.60 -39.61 -45.27
N GLY A 8 -2.78 -39.45 -44.66
CA GLY A 8 -3.02 -38.48 -43.60
C GLY A 8 -2.80 -39.10 -42.21
N THR A 9 -1.65 -38.83 -41.59
CA THR A 9 -1.32 -39.28 -40.24
C THR A 9 -1.92 -38.39 -39.16
N ASN A 10 -2.49 -39.04 -38.15
CA ASN A 10 -3.10 -38.50 -36.94
C ASN A 10 -2.04 -37.92 -35.99
N LYS A 11 -2.12 -36.63 -35.63
CA LYS A 11 -1.30 -36.02 -34.57
C LYS A 11 -2.18 -35.43 -33.47
N ARG A 12 -2.03 -35.98 -32.26
CA ARG A 12 -2.57 -35.46 -30.98
C ARG A 12 -1.87 -34.14 -30.60
N PRO A 13 -2.55 -33.23 -29.88
CA PRO A 13 -1.91 -32.02 -29.37
C PRO A 13 -1.02 -32.32 -28.15
N HIS A 14 0.15 -31.69 -28.15
CA HIS A 14 1.18 -31.74 -27.12
C HIS A 14 0.73 -31.09 -25.81
N SER A 15 1.03 -31.75 -24.68
CA SER A 15 0.94 -31.17 -23.34
C SER A 15 2.09 -30.18 -23.09
N PRO A 16 1.87 -29.08 -22.33
CA PRO A 16 2.95 -28.17 -21.95
C PRO A 16 3.82 -28.76 -20.83
N PRO A 17 5.11 -28.38 -20.74
CA PRO A 17 6.05 -28.92 -19.76
C PRO A 17 5.78 -28.38 -18.35
N ALA A 18 6.04 -29.25 -17.37
CA ALA A 18 6.03 -28.93 -15.94
C ALA A 18 7.13 -27.90 -15.64
N LEU A 19 6.78 -26.86 -14.89
CA LEU A 19 7.76 -25.92 -14.31
C LEU A 19 8.11 -26.42 -12.91
N ASP A 20 9.40 -26.67 -12.74
CA ASP A 20 10.05 -26.99 -11.48
C ASP A 20 9.72 -25.94 -10.42
N GLY A 21 9.36 -26.42 -9.23
CA GLY A 21 9.05 -25.59 -8.08
C GLY A 21 10.33 -25.22 -7.33
N ASP A 22 10.72 -23.95 -7.45
CA ASP A 22 11.54 -23.31 -6.43
C ASP A 22 10.62 -22.67 -5.37
N GLU A 23 10.49 -23.38 -4.26
CA GLU A 23 9.78 -22.98 -3.06
C GLU A 23 10.55 -21.85 -2.36
N VAL A 24 10.07 -20.61 -2.49
CA VAL A 24 10.62 -19.48 -1.71
C VAL A 24 10.09 -19.57 -0.29
N VAL A 25 10.89 -20.19 0.59
CA VAL A 25 10.69 -20.20 2.04
C VAL A 25 10.97 -18.80 2.58
N VAL A 26 9.93 -18.12 3.05
CA VAL A 26 10.07 -16.88 3.84
C VAL A 26 10.25 -17.28 5.30
N GLU A 27 11.49 -17.25 5.79
CA GLU A 27 11.79 -17.41 7.22
C GLU A 27 11.26 -16.20 8.01
N VAL A 28 10.17 -16.43 8.74
CA VAL A 28 9.71 -15.55 9.81
C VAL A 28 10.63 -15.75 11.01
N ARG A 29 11.52 -14.79 11.27
CA ARG A 29 12.27 -14.74 12.53
C ARG A 29 11.30 -14.49 13.68
N LYS A 30 10.93 -15.56 14.39
CA LYS A 30 10.18 -15.48 15.65
C LYS A 30 11.06 -14.84 16.72
N GLY A 31 10.69 -13.62 17.13
CA GLY A 31 11.16 -13.04 18.38
C GLY A 31 10.67 -13.90 19.56
N LYS A 32 11.59 -14.18 20.48
CA LYS A 32 11.46 -15.10 21.61
C LYS A 32 10.63 -14.44 22.72
N GLU A 33 9.42 -14.93 22.98
CA GLU A 33 8.68 -14.64 24.21
C GLU A 33 9.45 -15.20 25.40
N ALA A 34 9.77 -14.34 26.37
CA ALA A 34 10.24 -14.75 27.69
C ALA A 34 9.03 -14.92 28.62
N ALA A 35 8.77 -16.16 29.02
CA ALA A 35 7.82 -16.51 30.06
C ALA A 35 8.38 -16.14 31.43
N ALA A 36 7.62 -15.40 32.23
CA ALA A 36 7.86 -15.25 33.66
C ALA A 36 6.88 -16.15 34.43
N ALA A 37 7.44 -17.09 35.19
CA ALA A 37 6.71 -18.01 36.05
C ALA A 37 6.34 -17.34 37.39
N SER A 38 5.13 -17.65 37.85
CA SER A 38 4.57 -17.29 39.13
C SER A 38 5.10 -18.20 40.24
N THR A 39 5.58 -17.62 41.34
CA THR A 39 5.64 -18.31 42.65
C THR A 39 5.22 -17.36 43.75
N THR A 40 4.24 -17.83 44.51
CA THR A 40 3.63 -17.25 45.70
C THR A 40 4.50 -17.46 46.93
N THR A 41 4.75 -16.40 47.71
CA THR A 41 4.86 -16.48 49.19
C THR A 41 4.78 -15.08 49.80
N ALA A 42 4.01 -14.95 50.89
CA ALA A 42 3.97 -13.83 51.83
C ALA A 42 4.06 -14.41 53.26
N PRO A 43 4.11 -13.65 54.37
CA PRO A 43 4.28 -12.19 54.54
C PRO A 43 5.38 -11.79 55.56
N GLY A 44 5.68 -10.49 55.66
CA GLY A 44 6.48 -9.93 56.76
C GLY A 44 6.63 -8.42 56.68
N SER A 45 6.09 -7.71 57.66
CA SER A 45 6.09 -6.25 57.82
C SER A 45 7.46 -5.70 58.20
N THR A 46 7.86 -4.54 57.64
CA THR A 46 8.29 -3.33 58.38
C THR A 46 8.63 -2.19 57.40
N THR A 47 8.42 -0.97 57.87
CA THR A 47 8.60 0.36 57.29
C THR A 47 10.05 0.69 56.95
N ASP A 48 10.31 1.35 55.82
CA ASP A 48 10.96 2.67 55.73
C ASP A 48 11.30 3.04 54.28
N ASP A 49 11.33 4.35 54.05
CA ASP A 49 11.51 5.09 52.80
C ASP A 49 12.71 4.64 51.93
N MET A 50 12.49 4.48 50.63
CA MET A 50 13.54 4.53 49.59
C MET A 50 12.93 4.83 48.21
N GLU A 51 13.13 6.09 47.80
CA GLU A 51 13.51 6.55 46.45
C GLU A 51 12.88 5.84 45.23
N ASP A 52 11.90 6.53 44.64
CA ASP A 52 11.31 6.29 43.32
C ASP A 52 12.37 6.52 42.24
N GLU A 53 13.11 5.46 41.90
CA GLU A 53 14.01 5.44 40.75
C GLU A 53 13.30 4.91 39.50
N GLY A 54 13.26 5.77 38.47
CA GLY A 54 13.47 5.32 37.10
C GLY A 54 12.23 5.11 36.24
N GLN A 55 11.39 6.14 36.08
CA GLN A 55 10.58 6.26 34.88
C GLN A 55 11.53 6.55 33.69
N GLU A 56 12.02 5.49 33.03
CA GLU A 56 12.83 5.61 31.82
C GLU A 56 12.04 6.41 30.75
N GLY A 57 12.64 7.54 30.37
CA GLY A 57 12.02 8.59 29.59
C GLY A 57 11.48 8.12 28.25
N VAL A 58 10.16 8.25 28.10
CA VAL A 58 9.56 8.52 26.79
C VAL A 58 9.82 9.99 26.51
N ASP A 59 10.62 10.26 25.50
CA ASP A 59 10.89 11.59 24.98
C ASP A 59 9.58 12.36 24.78
N SER A 60 9.44 13.50 25.45
CA SER A 60 8.25 14.33 25.47
C SER A 60 8.17 15.19 24.20
N SER A 61 7.61 14.67 23.11
CA SER A 61 7.10 15.55 22.03
C SER A 61 5.99 15.00 21.13
N SER A 62 5.42 13.82 21.38
CA SER A 62 4.26 13.36 20.60
C SER A 62 3.24 12.67 21.48
N SER A 63 2.15 13.40 21.79
CA SER A 63 0.93 12.78 22.31
C SER A 63 0.41 11.74 21.31
N ILE A 64 -0.15 10.65 21.82
CA ILE A 64 -0.81 9.63 20.98
C ILE A 64 -1.94 10.32 20.20
N PRO A 65 -1.96 10.24 18.87
CA PRO A 65 -3.03 10.87 18.10
C PRO A 65 -4.40 10.25 18.35
N GLU A 66 -5.46 11.05 18.32
CA GLU A 66 -6.83 10.61 18.59
C GLU A 66 -7.27 9.48 17.65
N ARG A 67 -6.91 9.54 16.36
CA ARG A 67 -7.17 8.46 15.39
C ARG A 67 -6.65 7.08 15.84
N TYR A 68 -5.53 7.03 16.59
CA TYR A 68 -5.02 5.76 17.13
C TYR A 68 -5.85 5.29 18.33
N ILE A 69 -6.27 6.21 19.20
CA ILE A 69 -7.18 5.91 20.32
C ILE A 69 -8.50 5.35 19.78
N VAL A 70 -9.11 6.04 18.81
CA VAL A 70 -10.34 5.61 18.13
C VAL A 70 -10.17 4.27 17.42
N GLY A 71 -9.07 4.11 16.68
CA GLY A 71 -8.75 2.87 15.96
C GLY A 71 -8.54 1.66 16.88
N CYS A 72 -8.15 1.90 18.13
CA CYS A 72 -8.00 0.88 19.18
C CYS A 72 -9.24 0.75 20.07
N GLY A 73 -10.34 1.43 19.74
CA GLY A 73 -11.58 1.34 20.53
C GLY A 73 -11.50 1.97 21.92
N GLY A 74 -10.62 2.96 22.10
CA GLY A 74 -10.39 3.64 23.38
C GLY A 74 -9.29 3.00 24.23
N ASP A 75 -8.68 1.90 23.80
CA ASP A 75 -7.52 1.32 24.48
C ASP A 75 -6.27 2.18 24.27
N VAL A 76 -5.98 3.04 25.25
CA VAL A 76 -4.85 3.99 25.23
C VAL A 76 -3.50 3.26 25.24
N ALA A 77 -3.39 2.12 25.92
CA ALA A 77 -2.15 1.36 25.98
C ALA A 77 -1.84 0.76 24.60
N GLU A 78 -2.84 0.14 23.97
CA GLU A 78 -2.71 -0.37 22.60
C GLU A 78 -2.42 0.73 21.58
N ALA A 79 -3.16 1.85 21.68
CA ALA A 79 -2.94 3.03 20.84
C ALA A 79 -1.49 3.53 20.96
N GLY A 80 -0.95 3.60 22.19
CA GLY A 80 0.45 3.97 22.44
C GLY A 80 1.45 3.00 21.81
N ARG A 81 1.23 1.68 21.92
CA ARG A 81 2.10 0.68 21.27
C ARG A 81 2.10 0.81 19.76
N ARG A 82 0.93 0.93 19.15
CA ARG A 82 0.79 1.08 17.69
C ARG A 82 1.35 2.40 17.19
N TRP A 83 1.16 3.49 17.93
CA TRP A 83 1.73 4.78 17.58
C TRP A 83 3.26 4.74 17.61
N LYS A 84 3.86 4.18 18.67
CA LYS A 84 5.31 3.98 18.75
C LYS A 84 5.85 3.19 17.56
N ALA A 85 5.18 2.09 17.21
CA ALA A 85 5.56 1.28 16.04
C ALA A 85 5.48 2.06 14.72
N THR A 86 4.49 2.95 14.57
CA THR A 86 4.39 3.84 13.41
C THR A 86 5.50 4.88 13.38
N VAL A 87 5.83 5.51 14.51
CA VAL A 87 6.94 6.48 14.59
C VAL A 87 8.27 5.83 14.20
N GLU A 88 8.53 4.63 14.70
CA GLU A 88 9.72 3.85 14.33
C GLU A 88 9.72 3.48 12.84
N TRP A 89 8.61 2.97 12.32
CA TRP A 89 8.47 2.65 10.90
C TRP A 89 8.68 3.87 9.99
N ARG A 90 8.13 5.04 10.37
CA ARG A 90 8.32 6.29 9.61
C ARG A 90 9.79 6.66 9.51
N LYS A 91 10.54 6.53 10.61
CA LYS A 91 11.99 6.77 10.65
C LYS A 91 12.76 5.78 9.78
N GLU A 92 12.47 4.48 9.92
CA GLU A 92 13.14 3.42 9.15
C GLU A 92 12.93 3.56 7.64
N ASN A 93 11.73 4.00 7.24
CA ASN A 93 11.33 4.12 5.83
C ASN A 93 11.45 5.55 5.28
N LYS A 94 12.01 6.48 6.07
CA LYS A 94 12.19 7.90 5.71
C LYS A 94 10.92 8.57 5.19
N VAL A 95 9.78 8.26 5.81
CA VAL A 95 8.47 8.72 5.34
C VAL A 95 8.33 10.23 5.46
N ASP A 96 8.93 10.82 6.50
CA ASP A 96 8.90 12.28 6.70
C ASP A 96 9.66 13.03 5.58
N GLU A 97 10.65 12.42 4.96
CA GLU A 97 11.44 12.99 3.85
C GLU A 97 10.86 12.67 2.47
N ILE A 98 9.82 11.83 2.37
CA ILE A 98 9.42 11.21 1.08
C ILE A 98 8.97 12.20 0.00
N LEU A 99 8.49 13.39 0.39
CA LEU A 99 8.11 14.48 -0.52
C LEU A 99 9.28 15.40 -0.90
N GLU A 100 10.48 15.09 -0.41
CA GLU A 100 11.74 15.78 -0.67
C GLU A 100 12.76 14.87 -1.37
N THR A 101 12.49 13.56 -1.42
CA THR A 101 13.31 12.57 -2.10
C THR A 101 12.83 12.28 -3.53
N PRO A 102 13.75 11.99 -4.48
CA PRO A 102 13.38 11.62 -5.85
C PRO A 102 12.41 10.44 -5.93
N GLN A 103 11.49 10.49 -6.88
CA GLN A 103 10.48 9.46 -7.17
C GLN A 103 10.68 8.93 -8.60
N PRO A 104 11.77 8.19 -8.88
CA PRO A 104 12.15 7.83 -10.25
C PRO A 104 11.16 6.88 -10.93
N HIS A 105 10.45 6.05 -10.15
CA HIS A 105 9.52 5.04 -10.66
C HIS A 105 8.05 5.48 -10.65
N PHE A 106 7.77 6.76 -10.39
CA PHE A 106 6.40 7.25 -10.22
C PHE A 106 5.52 6.98 -11.44
N HIS A 107 6.04 7.26 -12.64
CA HIS A 107 5.29 7.10 -13.88
C HIS A 107 5.08 5.62 -14.26
N GLU A 108 6.05 4.75 -14.00
CA GLU A 108 5.96 3.31 -14.19
C GLU A 108 4.97 2.69 -13.19
N CYS A 109 5.06 3.08 -11.92
CA CYS A 109 4.10 2.65 -10.90
C CYS A 109 2.68 3.00 -11.30
N ARG A 110 2.46 4.18 -11.87
CA ARG A 110 1.13 4.62 -12.33
C ARG A 110 0.61 3.86 -13.55
N GLN A 111 1.50 3.36 -14.41
CA GLN A 111 1.11 2.47 -15.51
C GLN A 111 0.73 1.07 -15.00
N VAL A 112 1.39 0.59 -13.94
CA VAL A 112 1.16 -0.74 -13.36
C VAL A 112 0.00 -0.77 -12.38
N PHE A 113 -0.13 0.26 -11.55
CA PHE A 113 -1.20 0.43 -10.56
C PHE A 113 -1.70 1.88 -10.63
N PRO A 114 -2.74 2.15 -11.46
CA PRO A 114 -3.21 3.51 -11.67
C PRO A 114 -4.01 4.03 -10.47
N VAL A 115 -3.44 5.02 -9.80
CA VAL A 115 -4.01 5.73 -8.63
C VAL A 115 -3.96 7.23 -8.88
N PHE A 116 -5.05 7.94 -8.58
CA PHE A 116 -5.26 9.35 -8.91
C PHE A 116 -5.97 10.11 -7.77
N LEU A 117 -5.60 11.36 -7.52
CA LEU A 117 -6.30 12.28 -6.62
C LEU A 117 -7.18 13.21 -7.43
N HIS A 118 -8.51 13.13 -7.25
CA HIS A 118 -9.43 13.95 -8.03
C HIS A 118 -10.69 14.29 -7.25
N GLY A 119 -10.90 15.59 -7.03
CA GLY A 119 -12.13 16.12 -6.46
C GLY A 119 -12.18 16.05 -4.93
N ARG A 120 -13.30 16.53 -4.40
CA ARG A 120 -13.57 16.60 -2.96
C ARG A 120 -14.95 16.03 -2.63
N SER A 121 -15.07 15.45 -1.45
CA SER A 121 -16.38 15.20 -0.86
C SER A 121 -17.09 16.53 -0.54
N ARG A 122 -18.38 16.47 -0.25
CA ARG A 122 -19.16 17.63 0.22
C ARG A 122 -18.61 18.25 1.51
N LYS A 123 -17.84 17.48 2.29
CA LYS A 123 -17.15 17.92 3.51
C LYS A 123 -15.70 18.33 3.28
N GLY A 124 -15.26 18.44 2.02
CA GLY A 124 -13.89 18.82 1.68
C GLY A 124 -12.85 17.70 1.78
N MET A 125 -13.26 16.44 2.01
CA MET A 125 -12.30 15.33 2.04
C MET A 125 -11.78 15.03 0.63
N PRO A 126 -10.47 14.82 0.43
CA PRO A 126 -9.91 14.36 -0.84
C PRO A 126 -10.50 13.02 -1.28
N VAL A 127 -10.61 12.82 -2.58
CA VAL A 127 -11.06 11.55 -3.17
C VAL A 127 -9.91 10.91 -3.94
N LEU A 128 -9.50 9.73 -3.49
CA LEU A 128 -8.49 8.89 -4.11
C LEU A 128 -9.18 7.85 -5.01
N TRP A 129 -8.80 7.82 -6.28
CA TRP A 129 -9.34 6.93 -7.30
C TRP A 129 -8.33 5.85 -7.66
N GLU A 130 -8.74 4.60 -7.59
CA GLU A 130 -7.91 3.44 -7.87
C GLU A 130 -8.53 2.60 -8.98
N ARG A 131 -7.81 2.42 -10.09
CA ARG A 131 -8.28 1.56 -11.19
C ARG A 131 -7.78 0.13 -10.99
N ILE A 132 -8.32 -0.55 -9.98
CA ILE A 132 -7.96 -1.93 -9.62
C ILE A 132 -8.09 -2.89 -10.81
N GLY A 133 -9.14 -2.72 -11.62
CA GLY A 133 -9.34 -3.51 -12.84
C GLY A 133 -8.31 -3.30 -13.94
N LYS A 134 -7.44 -2.30 -13.80
CA LYS A 134 -6.35 -1.96 -14.71
C LYS A 134 -4.97 -2.24 -14.12
N VAL A 135 -4.88 -2.91 -12.96
CA VAL A 135 -3.60 -3.35 -12.42
C VAL A 135 -2.95 -4.35 -13.38
N ASP A 136 -1.72 -4.07 -13.80
CA ASP A 136 -1.02 -4.84 -14.83
C ASP A 136 0.39 -5.25 -14.38
N LEU A 137 0.48 -6.45 -13.80
CA LEU A 137 1.76 -7.02 -13.40
C LEU A 137 2.58 -7.58 -14.58
N VAL A 138 1.99 -7.73 -15.77
CA VAL A 138 2.75 -8.05 -17.00
C VAL A 138 3.52 -6.80 -17.41
N LYS A 139 2.85 -5.64 -17.41
CA LYS A 139 3.48 -4.34 -17.64
C LYS A 139 4.61 -4.06 -16.67
N ALA A 140 4.46 -4.44 -15.40
CA ALA A 140 5.54 -4.33 -14.41
C ALA A 140 6.80 -5.11 -14.83
N ASN A 141 6.64 -6.31 -15.40
CA ASN A 141 7.78 -7.09 -15.88
C ASN A 141 8.38 -6.45 -17.15
N GLU A 142 7.56 -5.94 -18.08
CA GLU A 142 8.04 -5.25 -19.29
C GLU A 142 8.87 -4.00 -18.97
N LEU A 143 8.48 -3.28 -17.92
CA LEU A 143 9.16 -2.08 -17.43
C LEU A 143 10.35 -2.41 -16.51
N GLU A 144 10.63 -3.69 -16.25
CA GLU A 144 11.60 -4.15 -15.25
C GLU A 144 11.35 -3.53 -13.87
N LEU A 145 10.09 -3.22 -13.55
CA LEU A 145 9.69 -2.53 -12.33
C LEU A 145 9.68 -3.51 -11.15
N PRO A 146 10.50 -3.30 -10.11
CA PRO A 146 10.45 -4.13 -8.92
C PRO A 146 9.12 -3.92 -8.20
N LEU A 147 8.33 -4.98 -7.96
CA LEU A 147 7.03 -4.81 -7.31
C LEU A 147 7.12 -4.24 -5.88
N SER A 148 8.29 -4.34 -5.24
CA SER A 148 8.58 -3.73 -3.94
C SER A 148 8.42 -2.20 -3.96
N VAL A 149 8.56 -1.54 -5.12
CA VAL A 149 8.40 -0.07 -5.22
C VAL A 149 6.94 0.39 -5.20
N LEU A 150 5.97 -0.51 -5.39
CA LEU A 150 4.55 -0.16 -5.39
C LEU A 150 4.08 0.32 -4.00
N THR A 151 4.60 -0.26 -2.91
CA THR A 151 4.22 0.15 -1.54
C THR A 151 4.78 1.52 -1.18
N PRO A 152 6.09 1.81 -1.36
CA PRO A 152 6.63 3.17 -1.20
C PRO A 152 5.94 4.21 -2.09
N ASN A 153 5.61 3.88 -3.34
CA ASN A 153 4.88 4.81 -4.22
C ASN A 153 3.47 5.12 -3.67
N TYR A 154 2.78 4.12 -3.14
CA TYR A 154 1.46 4.32 -2.54
C TYR A 154 1.53 5.11 -1.22
N VAL A 155 2.60 4.91 -0.42
CA VAL A 155 2.94 5.75 0.74
C VAL A 155 3.19 7.19 0.32
N PHE A 156 3.96 7.44 -0.75
CA PHE A 156 4.19 8.77 -1.30
C PHE A 156 2.88 9.47 -1.70
N LEU A 157 1.97 8.76 -2.38
CA LEU A 157 0.66 9.29 -2.75
C LEU A 157 -0.18 9.65 -1.52
N ASN A 158 -0.18 8.81 -0.48
CA ASN A 158 -0.86 9.11 0.78
C ASN A 158 -0.27 10.36 1.45
N GLU A 159 1.06 10.47 1.51
CA GLU A 159 1.73 11.63 2.10
C GLU A 159 1.47 12.93 1.30
N CYS A 160 1.31 12.84 -0.02
CA CYS A 160 0.85 13.95 -0.84
C CYS A 160 -0.54 14.44 -0.41
N VAL A 161 -1.47 13.54 -0.04
CA VAL A 161 -2.80 13.96 0.46
C VAL A 161 -2.65 14.94 1.63
N TRP A 162 -1.90 14.55 2.66
CA TRP A 162 -1.83 15.28 3.92
C TRP A 162 -0.90 16.49 3.92
N ARG A 163 0.11 16.50 3.06
CA ARG A 163 1.17 17.54 3.11
C ARG A 163 1.25 18.43 1.88
N LEU A 164 0.64 18.03 0.76
CA LEU A 164 0.64 18.79 -0.49
C LEU A 164 -0.77 19.23 -0.90
N ILE A 165 -1.77 18.37 -0.69
CA ILE A 165 -3.11 18.55 -1.27
C ILE A 165 -4.08 19.22 -0.30
N LEU A 166 -4.05 18.85 0.98
CA LEU A 166 -4.77 19.58 2.02
C LEU A 166 -4.11 20.95 2.25
N ASP A 167 -4.95 21.96 2.53
CA ASP A 167 -4.47 23.32 2.75
C ASP A 167 -3.73 23.42 4.09
N LYS A 168 -2.78 24.36 4.20
CA LYS A 168 -1.88 24.50 5.36
C LYS A 168 -2.55 24.75 6.73
N GLY A 169 -3.89 24.88 6.80
CA GLY A 169 -4.67 24.87 8.05
C GLY A 169 -5.28 23.50 8.41
N GLU A 170 -5.31 22.56 7.47
CA GLU A 170 -5.75 21.16 7.62
C GLU A 170 -4.57 20.18 7.74
N ASN A 171 -3.35 20.61 7.40
CA ASN A 171 -2.14 19.79 7.47
C ASN A 171 -1.69 19.46 8.91
N ASP A 172 -2.15 20.24 9.89
CA ASP A 172 -1.99 19.95 11.33
C ASP A 172 -3.16 19.08 11.87
N ASN A 173 -4.16 18.76 11.04
CA ASN A 173 -5.24 17.86 11.41
C ASN A 173 -4.81 16.41 11.18
N ASP A 174 -4.21 15.83 12.22
CA ASP A 174 -3.81 14.44 12.22
C ASP A 174 -5.00 13.46 12.08
N ASP A 175 -6.24 13.95 12.22
CA ASP A 175 -7.49 13.20 12.02
C ASP A 175 -8.11 13.42 10.63
N ALA A 176 -7.44 14.14 9.72
CA ALA A 176 -7.92 14.31 8.35
C ALA A 176 -8.12 12.95 7.66
N GLN A 177 -9.21 12.84 6.89
CA GLN A 177 -9.61 11.61 6.20
C GLN A 177 -9.78 11.83 4.70
N PHE A 178 -9.73 10.74 3.93
CA PHE A 178 -10.09 10.71 2.51
C PHE A 178 -11.21 9.71 2.22
N ILE A 179 -11.79 9.81 1.03
CA ILE A 179 -12.64 8.77 0.43
C ILE A 179 -11.82 8.02 -0.62
N THR A 180 -11.95 6.69 -0.69
CA THR A 180 -11.44 5.90 -1.83
C THR A 180 -12.55 5.49 -2.77
N VAL A 181 -12.27 5.51 -4.07
CA VAL A 181 -13.12 4.95 -5.11
C VAL A 181 -12.31 3.95 -5.92
N GLU A 182 -12.70 2.67 -5.83
CA GLU A 182 -11.96 1.53 -6.36
C GLU A 182 -12.73 0.92 -7.53
N ASP A 183 -12.29 1.20 -8.75
CA ASP A 183 -12.89 0.68 -9.96
C ASP A 183 -12.36 -0.73 -10.28
N VAL A 184 -13.22 -1.72 -10.06
CA VAL A 184 -12.92 -3.14 -10.27
C VAL A 184 -13.46 -3.65 -11.62
N ALA A 185 -13.83 -2.75 -12.54
CA ALA A 185 -14.23 -3.13 -13.89
C ALA A 185 -13.13 -3.95 -14.59
N GLY A 186 -13.46 -5.18 -15.00
CA GLY A 186 -12.49 -6.07 -15.65
C GLY A 186 -11.75 -7.00 -14.70
N VAL A 187 -11.91 -6.86 -13.38
CA VAL A 187 -11.37 -7.85 -12.42
C VAL A 187 -12.04 -9.20 -12.62
N ARG A 188 -11.23 -10.27 -12.53
CA ARG A 188 -11.64 -11.66 -12.65
C ARG A 188 -10.98 -12.49 -11.54
N PRO A 189 -11.62 -13.58 -11.06
CA PRO A 189 -11.06 -14.39 -9.98
C PRO A 189 -9.63 -14.89 -10.24
N TRP A 190 -9.28 -15.23 -11.49
CA TRP A 190 -7.94 -15.69 -11.86
C TRP A 190 -6.87 -14.58 -11.83
N HIS A 191 -7.24 -13.30 -11.70
CA HIS A 191 -6.28 -12.23 -11.48
C HIS A 191 -5.67 -12.28 -10.06
N LEU A 192 -6.28 -13.01 -9.11
CA LEU A 192 -5.68 -13.25 -7.78
C LEU A 192 -4.55 -14.29 -7.83
N THR A 193 -3.47 -13.94 -8.52
CA THR A 193 -2.23 -14.72 -8.46
C THR A 193 -1.55 -14.53 -7.09
N PRO A 194 -0.66 -15.45 -6.67
CA PRO A 194 0.14 -15.26 -5.46
C PRO A 194 0.91 -13.94 -5.44
N LYS A 195 1.40 -13.49 -6.61
CA LYS A 195 2.12 -12.21 -6.78
C LYS A 195 1.21 -11.01 -6.48
N VAL A 196 0.00 -10.97 -7.07
CA VAL A 196 -1.01 -9.94 -6.77
C VAL A 196 -1.40 -9.95 -5.29
N LEU A 197 -1.65 -11.13 -4.73
CA LEU A 197 -1.99 -11.26 -3.31
C LEU A 197 -0.86 -10.78 -2.39
N SER A 198 0.40 -10.98 -2.76
CA SER A 198 1.55 -10.45 -2.03
C SER A 198 1.56 -8.93 -2.01
N VAL A 199 1.38 -8.29 -3.18
CA VAL A 199 1.28 -6.82 -3.28
C VAL A 199 0.10 -6.28 -2.47
N LEU A 200 -1.08 -6.89 -2.60
CA LEU A 200 -2.26 -6.49 -1.83
C LEU A 200 -2.03 -6.62 -0.32
N ARG A 201 -1.39 -7.70 0.15
CA ARG A 201 -1.05 -7.88 1.57
C ARG A 201 -0.07 -6.81 2.06
N ALA A 202 0.97 -6.51 1.29
CA ALA A 202 1.95 -5.48 1.65
C ALA A 202 1.29 -4.09 1.78
N LEU A 203 0.49 -3.72 0.78
CA LEU A 203 -0.22 -2.43 0.78
C LEU A 203 -1.25 -2.33 1.91
N THR A 204 -2.19 -3.28 1.98
CA THR A 204 -3.25 -3.26 3.01
C THR A 204 -2.66 -3.38 4.42
N GLY A 205 -1.60 -4.17 4.60
CA GLY A 205 -0.86 -4.26 5.86
C GLY A 205 -0.25 -2.93 6.27
N THR A 206 0.45 -2.25 5.35
CA THR A 206 1.05 -0.93 5.60
C THR A 206 -0.01 0.12 5.94
N MET A 207 -1.10 0.18 5.17
CA MET A 207 -2.19 1.14 5.41
C MET A 207 -2.87 0.89 6.76
N LYS A 208 -3.17 -0.37 7.09
CA LYS A 208 -3.80 -0.74 8.37
C LYS A 208 -2.90 -0.47 9.57
N ALA A 209 -1.59 -0.69 9.42
CA ALA A 209 -0.64 -0.50 10.51
C ALA A 209 -0.39 0.98 10.80
N HIS A 210 -0.21 1.81 9.76
CA HIS A 210 0.38 3.15 9.90
C HIS A 210 -0.56 4.30 9.54
N TYR A 211 -1.58 4.07 8.71
CA TYR A 211 -2.57 5.07 8.28
C TYR A 211 -3.94 4.81 8.95
N VAL A 212 -3.89 4.55 10.26
CA VAL A 212 -5.05 4.22 11.09
C VAL A 212 -6.12 5.30 10.99
N GLU A 213 -7.39 4.91 10.81
CA GLU A 213 -8.55 5.82 10.72
C GLU A 213 -8.47 6.95 9.67
N ARG A 214 -7.57 6.87 8.68
CA ARG A 214 -7.48 7.86 7.58
C ARG A 214 -8.51 7.65 6.46
N CYS A 215 -9.09 6.46 6.33
CA CYS A 215 -10.17 6.20 5.38
C CYS A 215 -11.53 6.51 6.03
N HIS A 216 -12.27 7.46 5.45
CA HIS A 216 -13.64 7.77 5.84
C HIS A 216 -14.63 6.74 5.28
N LYS A 217 -14.55 6.52 3.96
CA LYS A 217 -15.43 5.65 3.17
C LYS A 217 -14.65 5.09 1.99
N SER A 218 -14.94 3.85 1.62
CA SER A 218 -14.45 3.21 0.39
C SER A 218 -15.63 2.79 -0.47
N TYR A 219 -15.60 3.17 -1.75
CA TYR A 219 -16.57 2.77 -2.77
C TYR A 219 -15.92 1.84 -3.77
N ILE A 220 -16.29 0.56 -3.76
CA ILE A 220 -15.88 -0.38 -4.80
C ILE A 220 -16.95 -0.32 -5.90
N ILE A 221 -16.59 0.17 -7.08
CA ILE A 221 -17.53 0.45 -8.18
C ILE A 221 -17.33 -0.49 -9.36
N ASN A 222 -18.35 -0.60 -10.22
CA ASN A 222 -18.36 -1.51 -11.36
C ASN A 222 -18.12 -2.98 -10.95
N ALA A 223 -18.53 -3.38 -9.74
CA ALA A 223 -18.33 -4.72 -9.24
C ALA A 223 -19.12 -5.75 -10.08
N PRO A 224 -18.47 -6.64 -10.86
CA PRO A 224 -19.19 -7.69 -11.57
C PRO A 224 -19.81 -8.68 -10.58
N ARG A 225 -20.82 -9.45 -10.99
CA ARG A 225 -21.41 -10.50 -10.11
C ARG A 225 -20.36 -11.45 -9.52
N ALA A 226 -19.32 -11.78 -10.31
CA ALA A 226 -18.19 -12.61 -9.89
C ALA A 226 -17.32 -11.98 -8.79
N PHE A 227 -17.37 -10.66 -8.61
CA PHE A 227 -16.64 -9.94 -7.56
C PHE A 227 -17.02 -10.41 -6.17
N THR A 228 -18.24 -10.91 -5.96
CA THR A 228 -18.67 -11.45 -4.66
C THR A 228 -17.76 -12.57 -4.16
N ALA A 229 -17.27 -13.45 -5.04
CA ALA A 229 -16.35 -14.51 -4.68
C ALA A 229 -14.96 -13.95 -4.31
N LEU A 230 -14.48 -12.98 -5.10
CA LEU A 230 -13.24 -12.27 -4.84
C LEU A 230 -13.28 -11.53 -3.50
N TRP A 231 -14.37 -10.83 -3.24
CA TRP A 231 -14.60 -10.08 -2.02
C TRP A 231 -14.56 -10.96 -0.77
N ARG A 232 -15.03 -12.21 -0.84
CA ARG A 232 -14.90 -13.15 0.30
C ARG A 232 -13.45 -13.41 0.69
N VAL A 233 -12.54 -13.47 -0.28
CA VAL A 233 -11.10 -13.65 -0.02
C VAL A 233 -10.49 -12.36 0.53
N VAL A 234 -10.76 -11.22 -0.12
CA VAL A 234 -10.20 -9.92 0.28
C VAL A 234 -10.71 -9.49 1.64
N SER A 235 -12.01 -9.61 1.91
CA SER A 235 -12.63 -9.20 3.18
C SER A 235 -12.16 -10.00 4.38
N ALA A 236 -11.62 -11.22 4.19
CA ALA A 236 -11.00 -11.99 5.27
C ALA A 236 -9.69 -11.34 5.80
N MET A 237 -9.07 -10.46 5.02
CA MET A 237 -7.88 -9.69 5.41
C MET A 237 -8.24 -8.39 6.14
N LEU A 238 -9.51 -8.01 6.15
CA LEU A 238 -10.00 -6.73 6.68
C LEU A 238 -10.70 -6.93 8.02
N ASP A 239 -10.43 -6.05 8.98
CA ASP A 239 -11.16 -6.03 10.25
C ASP A 239 -12.62 -5.55 10.05
N ALA A 240 -13.46 -5.73 11.06
CA ALA A 240 -14.88 -5.40 10.97
C ALA A 240 -15.13 -3.90 10.73
N ARG A 241 -14.30 -3.01 11.30
CA ARG A 241 -14.45 -1.56 11.15
C ARG A 241 -14.12 -1.13 9.73
N THR A 242 -13.03 -1.64 9.17
CA THR A 242 -12.67 -1.40 7.77
C THR A 242 -13.78 -1.89 6.82
N ARG A 243 -14.32 -3.09 7.06
CA ARG A 243 -15.43 -3.63 6.25
C ARG A 243 -16.70 -2.78 6.31
N ALA A 244 -17.00 -2.18 7.47
CA ALA A 244 -18.18 -1.33 7.63
C ALA A 244 -18.10 -0.02 6.82
N LYS A 245 -16.90 0.44 6.46
CA LYS A 245 -16.67 1.63 5.64
C LYS A 245 -16.79 1.36 4.13
N ILE A 246 -16.88 0.09 3.71
CA ILE A 246 -16.84 -0.31 2.30
C ILE A 246 -18.25 -0.48 1.75
N SER A 247 -18.55 0.23 0.66
CA SER A 247 -19.76 0.05 -0.15
C SER A 247 -19.39 -0.60 -1.48
N ILE A 248 -19.95 -1.78 -1.76
CA ILE A 248 -19.74 -2.48 -3.04
C ILE A 248 -20.93 -2.18 -3.95
N LEU A 249 -20.66 -1.52 -5.05
CA LEU A 249 -21.64 -0.93 -5.95
C LEU A 249 -21.53 -1.55 -7.36
N GLY A 250 -22.68 -1.71 -8.00
CA GLY A 250 -22.79 -2.17 -9.39
C GLY A 250 -22.50 -1.03 -10.36
N THR A 251 -23.34 -0.88 -11.39
CA THR A 251 -23.22 0.21 -12.38
C THR A 251 -23.97 1.49 -11.97
N ASN A 252 -24.81 1.42 -10.94
CA ASN A 252 -25.57 2.54 -10.40
C ASN A 252 -24.81 3.31 -9.30
N TYR A 253 -23.48 3.21 -9.27
CA TYR A 253 -22.64 3.74 -8.19
C TYR A 253 -22.77 5.25 -7.98
N LEU A 254 -23.04 6.02 -9.03
CA LEU A 254 -23.22 7.46 -8.97
C LEU A 254 -24.36 7.89 -8.03
N GLU A 255 -25.44 7.12 -7.97
CA GLU A 255 -26.60 7.45 -7.14
C GLU A 255 -26.29 7.37 -5.65
N GLU A 256 -25.39 6.47 -5.26
CA GLU A 256 -24.92 6.31 -3.88
C GLU A 256 -23.80 7.30 -3.57
N MET A 257 -22.85 7.46 -4.50
CA MET A 257 -21.70 8.34 -4.29
C MET A 257 -22.10 9.82 -4.19
N LYS A 258 -23.19 10.25 -4.85
CA LYS A 258 -23.61 11.66 -4.86
C LYS A 258 -24.03 12.21 -3.50
N GLU A 259 -24.35 11.32 -2.55
CA GLU A 259 -24.65 11.67 -1.17
C GLU A 259 -23.43 12.32 -0.50
N GLU A 260 -22.23 11.80 -0.76
CA GLU A 260 -20.98 12.26 -0.14
C GLU A 260 -20.11 13.09 -1.10
N ILE A 261 -20.20 12.90 -2.42
CA ILE A 261 -19.35 13.57 -3.42
C ILE A 261 -20.24 14.26 -4.44
N ASP A 262 -20.10 15.58 -4.60
CA ASP A 262 -20.89 16.28 -5.61
C ASP A 262 -20.53 15.84 -7.03
N ILE A 263 -21.49 15.78 -7.95
CA ILE A 263 -21.24 15.32 -9.32
C ILE A 263 -20.22 16.22 -10.06
N SER A 264 -20.11 17.49 -9.68
CA SER A 264 -19.08 18.41 -10.18
C SER A 264 -17.66 18.07 -9.70
N GLN A 265 -17.52 17.18 -8.72
CA GLN A 265 -16.24 16.70 -8.17
C GLN A 265 -15.86 15.30 -8.68
N ILE A 266 -16.72 14.66 -9.47
CA ILE A 266 -16.48 13.32 -10.02
C ILE A 266 -15.88 13.45 -11.44
N PRO A 267 -14.85 12.66 -11.81
CA PRO A 267 -14.29 12.63 -13.17
C PRO A 267 -15.33 12.31 -14.24
N PRO A 268 -15.27 12.91 -15.45
CA PRO A 268 -16.17 12.60 -16.56
C PRO A 268 -16.19 11.11 -16.94
N GLU A 269 -15.06 10.41 -16.81
CA GLU A 269 -14.93 8.97 -17.09
C GLU A 269 -15.78 8.10 -16.17
N TYR A 270 -16.18 8.63 -15.01
CA TYR A 270 -17.08 7.99 -14.06
C TYR A 270 -18.49 8.60 -14.08
N GLY A 271 -18.82 9.36 -15.14
CA GLY A 271 -20.13 9.99 -15.33
C GLY A 271 -20.35 11.24 -14.48
N GLY A 272 -19.27 11.82 -13.95
CA GLY A 272 -19.29 13.12 -13.30
C GLY A 272 -19.21 14.29 -14.27
N SER A 273 -19.13 15.49 -13.70
CA SER A 273 -19.07 16.77 -14.43
C SER A 273 -17.90 17.66 -13.97
N SER A 274 -16.92 17.08 -13.28
CA SER A 274 -15.65 17.79 -13.05
C SER A 274 -15.05 18.15 -14.41
N GLY A 275 -14.61 19.40 -14.57
CA GLY A 275 -14.17 19.92 -15.86
C GLY A 275 -12.84 19.35 -16.38
N ARG A 276 -12.30 18.30 -15.77
CA ARG A 276 -10.98 17.73 -16.04
C ARG A 276 -11.04 16.20 -16.02
N ALA A 277 -10.17 15.57 -16.79
CA ALA A 277 -9.98 14.11 -16.74
C ALA A 277 -9.44 13.68 -15.37
N ILE A 278 -9.57 12.39 -15.06
CA ILE A 278 -9.14 11.85 -13.77
C ILE A 278 -7.66 12.14 -13.47
N ASP A 279 -6.82 12.11 -14.50
CA ASP A 279 -5.36 12.18 -14.43
C ASP A 279 -4.79 13.59 -14.64
N ASP A 280 -5.69 14.57 -14.80
CA ASP A 280 -5.35 15.97 -15.08
C ASP A 280 -5.97 16.95 -14.06
N SER A 281 -6.46 16.44 -12.93
CA SER A 281 -7.00 17.26 -11.83
C SER A 281 -5.97 18.30 -11.34
N ASP A 282 -6.43 19.34 -10.65
CA ASP A 282 -5.51 20.33 -10.07
C ASP A 282 -4.55 19.70 -9.04
N ASP A 283 -5.01 18.67 -8.31
CA ASP A 283 -4.16 17.92 -7.37
C ASP A 283 -3.14 17.03 -8.09
N GLU A 284 -3.56 16.37 -9.17
CA GLU A 284 -2.66 15.58 -10.02
C GLU A 284 -1.57 16.44 -10.63
N ARG A 285 -1.91 17.64 -11.09
CA ARG A 285 -0.93 18.61 -11.61
C ARG A 285 0.07 19.03 -10.53
N LYS A 286 -0.36 19.24 -9.28
CA LYS A 286 0.55 19.52 -8.15
C LYS A 286 1.51 18.35 -7.90
N ILE A 287 1.00 17.12 -7.89
CA ILE A 287 1.82 15.92 -7.65
C ILE A 287 2.82 15.72 -8.79
N GLN A 288 2.38 15.84 -10.05
CA GLN A 288 3.27 15.72 -11.22
C GLN A 288 4.34 16.81 -11.23
N ALA A 289 3.99 18.05 -10.88
CA ALA A 289 4.97 19.13 -10.75
C ALA A 289 5.98 18.87 -9.61
N LEU A 290 5.53 18.30 -8.49
CA LEU A 290 6.41 17.88 -7.40
C LEU A 290 7.38 16.81 -7.87
N VAL A 291 6.89 15.72 -8.47
CA VAL A 291 7.71 14.61 -8.97
C VAL A 291 8.74 15.09 -9.98
N ALA A 292 8.33 15.92 -10.94
CA ALA A 292 9.24 16.50 -11.94
C ALA A 292 10.36 17.31 -11.28
N ARG A 293 10.03 18.15 -10.29
CA ARG A 293 11.02 18.94 -9.55
C ARG A 293 12.01 18.06 -8.78
N LEU A 294 11.52 17.02 -8.10
CA LEU A 294 12.34 16.13 -7.28
C LEU A 294 13.31 15.30 -8.14
N ASN A 295 12.84 14.77 -9.28
CA ASN A 295 13.66 13.96 -10.16
C ASN A 295 14.71 14.81 -10.90
N LEU A 296 14.35 16.02 -11.36
CA LEU A 296 15.31 16.95 -11.98
C LEU A 296 16.42 17.38 -11.01
N ALA A 297 16.08 17.62 -9.73
CA ALA A 297 17.08 17.96 -8.72
C ALA A 297 18.11 16.83 -8.52
N ALA A 298 17.69 15.56 -8.66
CA ALA A 298 18.57 14.40 -8.56
C ALA A 298 19.53 14.30 -9.76
N GLU A 299 19.03 14.55 -10.97
CA GLU A 299 19.84 14.56 -12.20
C GLU A 299 20.94 15.63 -12.14
N GLY A 300 20.61 16.83 -11.67
CA GLY A 300 21.57 17.93 -11.48
C GLY A 300 22.66 17.63 -10.44
N GLN A 301 22.41 16.65 -9.55
CA GLN A 301 23.37 16.16 -8.55
C GLN A 301 24.12 14.90 -8.99
N GLY A 302 23.90 14.40 -10.22
CA GLY A 302 24.53 13.18 -10.72
C GLY A 302 24.04 11.89 -10.06
N ILE A 303 22.88 11.92 -9.39
CA ILE A 303 22.27 10.72 -8.81
C ILE A 303 21.58 9.95 -9.94
N PRO A 304 21.95 8.69 -10.21
CA PRO A 304 21.37 7.94 -11.32
C PRO A 304 19.88 7.70 -11.10
N GLN A 305 19.06 8.07 -12.09
CA GLN A 305 17.59 7.89 -12.10
C GLN A 305 17.13 6.42 -11.97
N LYS A 306 18.02 5.43 -12.06
CA LYS A 306 17.68 4.00 -12.16
C LYS A 306 18.11 3.15 -10.95
N ALA A 307 18.46 3.76 -9.82
CA ALA A 307 18.95 3.01 -8.67
C ALA A 307 17.86 2.72 -7.63
N ALA A 308 17.28 1.52 -7.69
CA ALA A 308 16.89 0.77 -6.49
C ALA A 308 16.75 -0.74 -6.82
N GLY A 309 17.74 -1.53 -6.37
CA GLY A 309 17.58 -2.98 -6.25
C GLY A 309 18.80 -3.85 -6.50
N ASP A 310 20.01 -3.50 -6.04
CA ASP A 310 21.02 -4.54 -5.79
C ASP A 310 21.12 -4.77 -4.29
N GLY A 311 20.47 -5.84 -3.83
CA GLY A 311 20.75 -6.45 -2.54
C GLY A 311 22.09 -7.16 -2.61
N GLY A 312 23.17 -6.38 -2.72
CA GLY A 312 24.54 -6.87 -2.73
C GLY A 312 24.86 -7.55 -1.39
N LYS A 313 24.86 -8.88 -1.38
CA LYS A 313 25.55 -9.67 -0.36
C LYS A 313 27.05 -9.38 -0.51
N PRO A 314 27.80 -9.07 0.55
CA PRO A 314 29.23 -8.80 0.43
C PRO A 314 29.95 -10.05 -0.07
N ALA A 315 30.76 -9.90 -1.11
CA ALA A 315 31.71 -10.91 -1.55
C ALA A 315 32.75 -11.13 -0.45
N ASP A 316 32.86 -12.38 0.01
CA ASP A 316 33.91 -12.84 0.93
C ASP A 316 35.26 -12.86 0.19
N PRO A 317 36.27 -12.09 0.63
CA PRO A 317 37.59 -12.13 0.03
C PRO A 317 38.45 -13.14 0.80
N THR A 318 38.29 -14.42 0.52
CA THR A 318 39.32 -15.41 0.89
C THR A 318 39.59 -16.36 -0.27
N GLY A 319 40.58 -15.98 -1.09
CA GLY A 319 41.22 -16.90 -2.01
C GLY A 319 41.96 -18.01 -1.27
N LYS A 320 41.87 -19.23 -1.79
CA LYS A 320 42.97 -20.19 -1.75
C LYS A 320 43.06 -20.93 -3.08
N SER A 321 44.22 -20.74 -3.70
CA SER A 321 44.77 -21.56 -4.77
C SER A 321 45.02 -23.00 -4.29
N GLN A 322 44.71 -23.97 -5.14
CA GLN A 322 45.35 -25.29 -5.32
C GLN A 322 44.66 -25.87 -6.57
N GLY A 323 45.30 -26.23 -7.69
CA GLY A 323 46.62 -26.82 -7.88
C GLY A 323 46.45 -28.32 -8.18
N GLY A 324 46.54 -28.72 -9.45
CA GLY A 324 46.83 -30.10 -9.87
C GLY A 324 45.68 -30.90 -10.47
N SER A 325 45.61 -30.96 -11.81
CA SER A 325 46.07 -32.09 -12.65
C SER A 325 45.44 -32.02 -14.04
#